data_AF-A0A4Q6DYU7-F1
#
_entry.id   AF-A0A4Q6DYU7-F1
#
_cell.length_a   1.000
_cell.length_b   1.000
_cell.length_c   1.000
_cell.angle_alpha   90.00
_cell.angle_beta   90.00
_cell.angle_gamma   90.00
#
_symmetry.space_group_name_H-M   'P 1'
#
loop_
_entity.id
_entity.type
_entity.pdbx_description
1 polymer ?
#
loop_
_entity_poly.entity_id
_entity_poly.type
_entity_poly.pdbx_seq_one_letter_code
_entity_poly.pdbx_strand_id
1 'polypeptide(L)'
;APAARREPSIPTNLPPDSPLPQEEISRVKSLDGFNWGYDPFHYFAPEGSFAQKTYGGERVKEFREMVAALHAKGLRVVIDIVFNHTFSSGLARESVLDKIVPNYYYRLDPLGQVRNSSCCSDTASERWMFEKLMRDAVESWRDHYKIDGFRFDLMNLHGVSTMERMRDDLRAKDPSILLYGEAWPFGSLLERDPREAYTLSNSYGRSMGVFNDRLRDAARGGTTDHKEKADQGFLTGLFYDFNNEPANRNTPTDQLGQRDKLLYLTDVVRVGMAGNLRDYRFRDRYGNWTKGGELFFRGSPTGAAANPEETITYISAHDGYSLFDALQAKLAYHSKFRTPGTVPAQERLDRQILGVGMLAVSQGMPFFDSGIEILRSKSGDQNSYDSGDWFNRLDWSMTNNGWGLGLPPYATNPSDWPFWRPR
;
A
#
# COMPACT_ATOMS: atom_id res chain seq x y z
N ALA A 1 -22.43 -11.12 11.80
CA ALA A 1 -22.73 -12.54 11.49
C ALA A 1 -23.33 -12.60 10.09
N PRO A 2 -23.07 -13.64 9.27
CA PRO A 2 -23.53 -13.72 7.88
C PRO A 2 -25.03 -13.45 7.70
N ALA A 3 -25.86 -13.85 8.66
CA ALA A 3 -27.31 -13.65 8.63
C ALA A 3 -27.79 -12.18 8.75
N ALA A 4 -26.93 -11.27 9.19
CA ALA A 4 -27.22 -9.83 9.25
C ALA A 4 -26.60 -9.04 8.09
N ARG A 5 -25.87 -9.72 7.18
CA ARG A 5 -25.21 -9.11 6.03
C ARG A 5 -26.25 -8.48 5.11
N ARG A 6 -26.03 -7.25 4.67
CA ARG A 6 -26.87 -6.54 3.71
C ARG A 6 -26.03 -6.14 2.51
N GLU A 7 -26.51 -6.46 1.31
CA GLU A 7 -25.90 -5.99 0.07
C GLU A 7 -26.48 -4.63 -0.33
N PRO A 8 -25.67 -3.74 -0.91
CA PRO A 8 -26.18 -2.50 -1.49
C PRO A 8 -27.02 -2.81 -2.74
N SER A 9 -28.14 -2.10 -2.90
CA SER A 9 -29.04 -2.30 -4.05
C SER A 9 -28.69 -1.34 -5.19
N ILE A 10 -27.63 -1.65 -5.92
CA ILE A 10 -27.09 -0.76 -6.98
C ILE A 10 -27.66 -1.16 -8.37
N PRO A 11 -28.30 -0.24 -9.11
CA PRO A 11 -28.74 -0.50 -10.48
C PRO A 11 -27.59 -0.78 -11.46
N THR A 12 -27.82 -1.60 -12.49
CA THR A 12 -26.78 -2.07 -13.43
C THR A 12 -26.46 -1.12 -14.59
N ASN A 13 -27.25 -0.05 -14.80
CA ASN A 13 -27.08 0.90 -15.91
C ASN A 13 -27.06 2.33 -15.38
N LEU A 14 -25.96 2.73 -14.75
CA LEU A 14 -25.78 4.07 -14.21
C LEU A 14 -24.80 4.87 -15.07
N PRO A 15 -24.96 6.20 -15.16
CA PRO A 15 -23.91 7.08 -15.68
C PRO A 15 -22.59 6.84 -14.92
N PRO A 16 -21.43 6.97 -15.58
CA PRO A 16 -20.13 6.68 -14.97
C PRO A 16 -19.77 7.62 -13.81
N ASP A 17 -20.45 8.77 -13.70
CA ASP A 17 -20.35 9.72 -12.59
C ASP A 17 -21.56 9.72 -11.64
N SER A 18 -22.39 8.68 -11.68
CA SER A 18 -23.50 8.57 -10.75
C SER A 18 -22.98 8.53 -9.30
N PRO A 19 -23.59 9.30 -8.37
CA PRO A 19 -23.28 9.21 -6.94
C PRO A 19 -24.04 8.06 -6.26
N LEU A 20 -25.00 7.44 -6.96
CA LEU A 20 -25.89 6.44 -6.38
C LEU A 20 -25.17 5.19 -5.84
N PRO A 21 -24.15 4.63 -6.51
CA PRO A 21 -23.45 3.45 -5.98
C PRO A 21 -22.86 3.70 -4.59
N GLN A 22 -22.16 4.82 -4.40
CA GLN A 22 -21.59 5.14 -3.09
C GLN A 22 -22.64 5.53 -2.04
N GLU A 23 -23.78 6.09 -2.44
CA GLU A 23 -24.92 6.30 -1.53
C GLU A 23 -25.45 4.96 -1.01
N GLU A 24 -25.71 4.00 -1.89
CA GLU A 24 -26.24 2.69 -1.52
C GLU A 24 -25.27 1.87 -0.67
N ILE A 25 -23.97 1.91 -0.99
CA ILE A 25 -22.92 1.30 -0.15
C ILE A 25 -22.91 1.96 1.23
N SER A 26 -22.96 3.29 1.30
CA SER A 26 -22.97 4.01 2.58
C SER A 26 -24.15 3.64 3.49
N ARG A 27 -25.31 3.25 2.91
CA ARG A 27 -26.49 2.80 3.70
C ARG A 27 -26.26 1.47 4.40
N VAL A 28 -25.38 0.62 3.87
CA VAL A 28 -25.13 -0.74 4.39
C VAL A 28 -23.70 -0.95 4.87
N LYS A 29 -22.85 0.07 4.83
CA LYS A 29 -21.41 0.02 5.11
C LYS A 29 -21.01 -0.75 6.38
N SER A 30 -21.75 -0.61 7.48
CA SER A 30 -21.49 -1.34 8.74
C SER A 30 -22.14 -2.74 8.81
N LEU A 31 -22.85 -3.13 7.76
CA LEU A 31 -23.67 -4.33 7.66
C LEU A 31 -23.34 -5.15 6.42
N ASP A 32 -22.44 -4.71 5.54
CA ASP A 32 -22.02 -5.51 4.40
C ASP A 32 -20.93 -6.53 4.80
N GLY A 33 -20.32 -7.18 3.82
CA GLY A 33 -19.26 -8.17 4.03
C GLY A 33 -17.85 -7.64 3.79
N PHE A 34 -17.65 -6.32 3.68
CA PHE A 34 -16.42 -5.75 3.15
C PHE A 34 -15.69 -4.83 4.14
N ASN A 35 -14.43 -5.15 4.40
CA ASN A 35 -13.43 -4.24 4.96
C ASN A 35 -12.04 -4.81 4.61
N TRP A 36 -11.01 -3.97 4.46
CA TRP A 36 -9.63 -4.46 4.33
C TRP A 36 -9.13 -5.21 5.58
N GLY A 37 -9.62 -4.85 6.76
CA GLY A 37 -9.33 -5.55 8.02
C GLY A 37 -8.14 -5.00 8.80
N TYR A 38 -7.68 -3.78 8.51
CA TYR A 38 -6.67 -3.05 9.32
C TYR A 38 -7.26 -2.54 10.64
N ASP A 39 -8.01 -3.41 11.33
CA ASP A 39 -8.76 -3.13 12.55
C ASP A 39 -8.56 -4.29 13.56
N PRO A 40 -7.35 -4.44 14.15
CA PRO A 40 -6.99 -5.66 14.86
C PRO A 40 -7.81 -5.85 16.14
N PHE A 41 -8.47 -7.01 16.23
CA PHE A 41 -9.19 -7.43 17.43
C PHE A 41 -8.45 -8.55 18.18
N HIS A 42 -8.03 -9.61 17.48
CA HIS A 42 -7.27 -10.73 18.07
C HIS A 42 -6.15 -11.21 17.11
N TYR A 43 -4.89 -11.17 17.56
CA TYR A 43 -3.73 -11.46 16.70
C TYR A 43 -3.46 -12.94 16.39
N PHE A 44 -4.09 -13.87 17.13
CA PHE A 44 -3.82 -15.31 17.05
C PHE A 44 -4.92 -16.12 16.33
N ALA A 45 -5.94 -15.45 15.80
CA ALA A 45 -7.12 -16.11 15.27
C ALA A 45 -7.40 -15.67 13.83
N PRO A 46 -7.79 -16.60 12.93
CA PRO A 46 -8.36 -16.25 11.64
C PRO A 46 -9.66 -15.44 11.79
N GLU A 47 -9.87 -14.51 10.86
CA GLU A 47 -11.09 -13.71 10.77
C GLU A 47 -12.32 -14.63 10.59
N GLY A 48 -13.37 -14.35 11.35
CA GLY A 48 -14.56 -15.18 11.37
C GLY A 48 -15.45 -15.00 10.14
N SER A 49 -15.51 -13.81 9.55
CA SER A 49 -16.39 -13.49 8.42
C SER A 49 -16.03 -14.23 7.13
N PHE A 50 -14.77 -14.62 6.95
CA PHE A 50 -14.30 -15.40 5.81
C PHE A 50 -14.61 -16.90 5.92
N ALA A 51 -15.04 -17.36 7.10
CA ALA A 51 -15.36 -18.77 7.31
C ALA A 51 -16.85 -19.05 7.04
N GLN A 52 -17.18 -20.24 6.51
CA GLN A 52 -18.58 -20.64 6.33
C GLN A 52 -19.31 -20.76 7.67
N LYS A 53 -18.60 -21.22 8.70
CA LYS A 53 -19.09 -21.28 10.08
C LYS A 53 -18.21 -20.44 10.99
N THR A 54 -18.83 -19.44 11.61
CA THR A 54 -18.13 -18.46 12.45
C THR A 54 -17.86 -18.95 13.88
N TYR A 55 -18.33 -20.14 14.26
CA TYR A 55 -18.17 -20.71 15.61
C TYR A 55 -17.37 -22.01 15.59
N GLY A 56 -16.68 -22.29 16.70
CA GLY A 56 -15.83 -23.49 16.83
C GLY A 56 -14.55 -23.42 16.00
N GLY A 57 -13.97 -24.59 15.71
CA GLY A 57 -12.69 -24.74 15.02
C GLY A 57 -12.74 -24.67 13.49
N GLU A 58 -13.92 -24.47 12.87
CA GLU A 58 -14.06 -24.53 11.41
C GLU A 58 -13.20 -23.46 10.72
N ARG A 59 -13.19 -22.22 11.22
CA ARG A 59 -12.35 -21.14 10.67
C ARG A 59 -10.85 -21.50 10.63
N VAL A 60 -10.38 -22.30 11.59
CA VAL A 60 -8.97 -22.74 11.65
C VAL A 60 -8.70 -23.78 10.55
N LYS A 61 -9.65 -24.69 10.35
CA LYS A 61 -9.58 -25.71 9.30
C LYS A 61 -9.64 -25.07 7.92
N GLU A 62 -10.65 -24.25 7.64
CA GLU A 62 -10.85 -23.59 6.34
C GLU A 62 -9.66 -22.71 5.97
N PHE A 63 -9.08 -21.97 6.94
CA PHE A 63 -7.86 -21.20 6.70
C PHE A 63 -6.67 -22.10 6.32
N ARG A 64 -6.48 -23.22 7.02
CA ARG A 64 -5.41 -24.19 6.69
C ARG A 64 -5.63 -24.84 5.32
N GLU A 65 -6.89 -25.12 4.96
CA GLU A 65 -7.24 -25.65 3.64
C GLU A 65 -6.92 -24.64 2.53
N MET A 66 -7.20 -23.35 2.74
CA MET A 66 -6.81 -22.27 1.83
C MET A 66 -5.28 -22.23 1.64
N VAL A 67 -4.50 -22.23 2.73
CA VAL A 67 -3.03 -22.23 2.66
C VAL A 67 -2.52 -23.47 1.93
N ALA A 68 -3.02 -24.65 2.28
CA ALA A 68 -2.63 -25.90 1.63
C ALA A 68 -2.97 -25.91 0.13
N ALA A 69 -4.10 -25.33 -0.27
CA ALA A 69 -4.49 -25.21 -1.67
C ALA A 69 -3.58 -24.26 -2.47
N LEU A 70 -3.10 -23.17 -1.86
CA LEU A 70 -2.12 -22.26 -2.46
C LEU A 70 -0.74 -22.94 -2.59
N HIS A 71 -0.29 -23.63 -1.54
CA HIS A 71 0.95 -24.42 -1.56
C HIS A 71 0.92 -25.51 -2.63
N ALA A 72 -0.20 -26.21 -2.79
CA ALA A 72 -0.38 -27.23 -3.83
C ALA A 72 -0.27 -26.67 -5.26
N LYS A 73 -0.43 -25.35 -5.43
CA LYS A 73 -0.23 -24.62 -6.69
C LYS A 73 1.17 -24.01 -6.81
N GLY A 74 2.06 -24.27 -5.86
CA GLY A 74 3.42 -23.72 -5.82
C GLY A 74 3.48 -22.26 -5.35
N LEU A 75 2.41 -21.73 -4.75
CA LEU A 75 2.35 -20.38 -4.23
C LEU A 75 2.57 -20.38 -2.72
N ARG A 76 3.59 -19.64 -2.25
CA ARG A 76 3.78 -19.32 -0.83
C ARG A 76 2.76 -18.27 -0.37
N VAL A 77 2.47 -18.25 0.92
CA VAL A 77 1.48 -17.36 1.53
C VAL A 77 2.14 -16.41 2.51
N VAL A 78 1.97 -15.11 2.26
CA VAL A 78 2.33 -14.03 3.18
C VAL A 78 1.07 -13.52 3.86
N ILE A 79 1.12 -13.28 5.17
CA ILE A 79 0.06 -12.58 5.90
C ILE A 79 0.45 -11.12 6.11
N ASP A 80 -0.50 -10.22 5.86
CA ASP A 80 -0.44 -8.84 6.32
C ASP A 80 -0.75 -8.79 7.83
N ILE A 81 0.17 -8.28 8.63
CA ILE A 81 0.06 -8.27 10.09
C ILE A 81 0.18 -6.85 10.65
N VAL A 82 -0.80 -6.51 11.48
CA VAL A 82 -1.08 -5.13 11.90
C VAL A 82 -0.85 -4.99 13.40
N PHE A 83 0.41 -5.06 13.83
CA PHE A 83 0.72 -4.93 15.26
C PHE A 83 0.76 -3.49 15.74
N ASN A 84 0.87 -2.50 14.85
CA ASN A 84 1.16 -1.11 15.20
C ASN A 84 0.02 -0.40 15.97
N HIS A 85 -1.20 -0.93 15.93
CA HIS A 85 -2.34 -0.46 16.71
C HIS A 85 -3.32 -1.59 17.04
N THR A 86 -4.31 -1.30 17.90
CA THR A 86 -5.53 -2.11 18.05
C THR A 86 -6.75 -1.31 17.62
N PHE A 87 -7.83 -1.99 17.22
CA PHE A 87 -9.08 -1.33 16.80
C PHE A 87 -9.64 -0.36 17.85
N SER A 88 -9.56 -0.73 19.13
CA SER A 88 -9.94 0.16 20.23
C SER A 88 -9.13 -0.09 21.50
N SER A 89 -9.12 0.89 22.40
CA SER A 89 -8.48 0.87 23.71
C SER A 89 -9.48 1.29 24.82
N GLY A 90 -9.01 1.35 26.06
CA GLY A 90 -9.81 1.67 27.23
C GLY A 90 -10.92 0.65 27.48
N LEU A 91 -12.10 1.16 27.86
CA LEU A 91 -13.28 0.35 28.20
C LEU A 91 -14.21 0.09 27.01
N ALA A 92 -13.83 0.48 25.78
CA ALA A 92 -14.61 0.25 24.57
C ALA A 92 -14.93 -1.25 24.38
N ARG A 93 -16.05 -1.60 23.74
CA ARG A 93 -16.52 -3.00 23.64
C ARG A 93 -15.47 -3.91 23.02
N GLU A 94 -14.80 -3.45 21.98
CA GLU A 94 -13.80 -4.17 21.18
C GLU A 94 -12.38 -4.08 21.76
N SER A 95 -12.19 -3.41 22.91
CA SER A 95 -10.89 -3.36 23.58
C SER A 95 -10.63 -4.67 24.33
N VAL A 96 -9.47 -5.28 24.10
CA VAL A 96 -9.02 -6.53 24.74
C VAL A 96 -7.84 -6.25 25.66
N LEU A 97 -6.71 -5.87 25.07
CA LEU A 97 -5.43 -5.71 25.78
C LEU A 97 -5.53 -4.67 26.89
N ASP A 98 -6.17 -3.53 26.60
CA ASP A 98 -6.26 -2.42 27.55
C ASP A 98 -7.23 -2.69 28.72
N LYS A 99 -8.21 -3.57 28.54
CA LYS A 99 -9.06 -4.00 29.65
C LYS A 99 -8.34 -4.92 30.62
N ILE A 100 -7.36 -5.69 30.14
CA ILE A 100 -6.62 -6.67 30.94
C ILE A 100 -5.48 -5.98 31.70
N VAL A 101 -4.64 -5.22 30.98
CA VAL A 101 -3.55 -4.45 31.60
C VAL A 101 -3.62 -3.01 31.08
N PRO A 102 -4.41 -2.14 31.74
CA PRO A 102 -4.63 -0.77 31.31
C PRO A 102 -3.32 -0.02 31.06
N ASN A 103 -3.29 0.70 29.94
CA ASN A 103 -2.20 1.53 29.45
C ASN A 103 -0.89 0.78 29.16
N TYR A 104 -0.77 -0.53 29.41
CA TYR A 104 0.48 -1.26 29.26
C TYR A 104 0.82 -1.54 27.79
N TYR A 105 -0.14 -1.90 26.95
CA TYR A 105 0.14 -2.31 25.57
C TYR A 105 0.27 -1.13 24.60
N TYR A 106 0.04 0.10 25.07
CA TYR A 106 -0.11 1.30 24.26
C TYR A 106 0.99 2.32 24.49
N ARG A 107 1.30 3.08 23.44
CA ARG A 107 2.17 4.25 23.55
C ARG A 107 1.35 5.43 24.04
N LEU A 108 1.86 6.11 25.06
CA LEU A 108 1.17 7.22 25.71
C LEU A 108 1.90 8.53 25.45
N ASP A 109 1.15 9.62 25.41
CA ASP A 109 1.71 10.96 25.47
C ASP A 109 2.13 11.34 26.91
N PRO A 110 2.77 12.50 27.13
CA PRO A 110 3.17 12.96 28.46
C PRO A 110 2.01 13.17 29.46
N LEU A 111 0.76 13.23 28.99
CA LEU A 111 -0.44 13.33 29.81
C LEU A 111 -1.07 11.97 30.12
N GLY A 112 -0.47 10.87 29.63
CA GLY A 112 -0.98 9.52 29.81
C GLY A 112 -2.09 9.13 28.83
N GLN A 113 -2.32 9.90 27.77
CA GLN A 113 -3.31 9.57 26.75
C GLN A 113 -2.71 8.67 25.67
N VAL A 114 -3.49 7.71 25.18
CA VAL A 114 -3.09 6.82 24.09
C VAL A 114 -2.86 7.64 22.81
N ARG A 115 -1.70 7.43 22.16
CA ARG A 115 -1.36 8.05 20.88
C ARG A 115 -2.17 7.39 19.74
N ASN A 116 -2.52 8.16 18.72
CA ASN A 116 -3.24 7.65 17.54
C ASN A 116 -2.58 8.12 16.22
N SER A 117 -1.28 7.91 16.10
CA SER A 117 -0.53 8.33 14.91
C SER A 117 -0.62 7.36 13.73
N SER A 118 -0.97 6.09 13.97
CA SER A 118 -1.23 5.07 12.95
C SER A 118 -2.56 5.31 12.22
N CYS A 119 -3.64 5.45 13.00
CA CYS A 119 -5.04 5.70 12.64
C CYS A 119 -5.93 5.45 13.87
N CYS A 120 -5.52 4.48 14.70
CA CYS A 120 -6.20 3.99 15.90
C CYS A 120 -5.21 3.97 17.08
N SER A 121 -5.48 3.16 18.11
CA SER A 121 -4.70 3.15 19.36
C SER A 121 -3.32 2.54 19.19
N ASP A 122 -2.28 3.39 19.11
CA ASP A 122 -0.89 2.99 18.86
C ASP A 122 -0.38 2.04 19.96
N THR A 123 0.13 0.89 19.56
CA THR A 123 0.74 -0.08 20.46
C THR A 123 2.20 0.27 20.76
N ALA A 124 2.77 -0.35 21.79
CA ALA A 124 4.13 -0.10 22.26
C ALA A 124 5.01 -1.36 22.18
N SER A 125 5.56 -1.68 21.00
CA SER A 125 6.48 -2.82 20.78
C SER A 125 7.75 -2.78 21.62
N GLU A 126 8.15 -1.60 22.07
CA GLU A 126 9.24 -1.38 23.01
C GLU A 126 8.98 -1.98 24.41
N ARG A 127 7.75 -2.42 24.71
CA ARG A 127 7.39 -3.01 26.00
C ARG A 127 7.45 -4.52 25.92
N TRP A 128 8.16 -5.11 26.88
CA TRP A 128 8.56 -6.52 26.87
C TRP A 128 7.40 -7.50 26.59
N MET A 129 6.24 -7.34 27.25
CA MET A 129 5.12 -8.25 27.03
C MET A 129 4.41 -8.06 25.69
N PHE A 130 4.45 -6.85 25.10
CA PHE A 130 3.88 -6.66 23.76
C PHE A 130 4.82 -7.21 22.68
N GLU A 131 6.13 -6.99 22.80
CA GLU A 131 7.11 -7.67 21.93
C GLU A 131 6.96 -9.19 22.01
N LYS A 132 6.86 -9.74 23.21
CA LYS A 132 6.62 -11.17 23.39
C LYS A 132 5.34 -11.62 22.66
N LEU A 133 4.24 -10.87 22.81
CA LEU A 133 2.99 -11.15 22.12
C LEU A 133 3.17 -11.16 20.59
N MET A 134 3.87 -10.17 20.03
CA MET A 134 4.15 -10.08 18.59
C MET A 134 4.93 -11.31 18.10
N ARG A 135 6.00 -11.69 18.82
CA ARG A 135 6.84 -12.86 18.53
C ARG A 135 6.04 -14.15 18.60
N ASP A 136 5.31 -14.37 19.69
CA ASP A 136 4.47 -15.56 19.87
C ASP A 136 3.39 -15.66 18.77
N ALA A 137 2.84 -14.53 18.32
CA ALA A 137 1.82 -14.49 17.28
C ALA A 137 2.37 -14.93 15.91
N VAL A 138 3.50 -14.36 15.46
CA VAL A 138 4.10 -14.76 14.17
C VAL A 138 4.59 -16.21 14.21
N GLU A 139 5.11 -16.68 15.34
CA GLU A 139 5.46 -18.09 15.51
C GLU A 139 4.24 -19.00 15.40
N SER A 140 3.12 -18.63 16.03
CA SER A 140 1.85 -19.37 15.91
C SER A 140 1.37 -19.45 14.47
N TRP A 141 1.36 -18.33 13.72
CA TRP A 141 0.99 -18.32 12.31
C TRP A 141 1.88 -19.24 11.46
N ARG A 142 3.20 -19.20 11.68
CA ARG A 142 4.16 -20.06 10.99
C ARG A 142 3.96 -21.55 11.36
N ASP A 143 3.93 -21.86 12.65
CA ASP A 143 3.96 -23.24 13.14
C ASP A 143 2.61 -23.94 12.98
N HIS A 144 1.50 -23.24 13.22
CA HIS A 144 0.15 -23.81 13.18
C HIS A 144 -0.58 -23.59 11.87
N TYR A 145 -0.23 -22.56 11.09
CA TYR A 145 -0.91 -22.25 9.82
C TYR A 145 -0.01 -22.33 8.60
N LYS A 146 1.29 -22.61 8.78
CA LYS A 146 2.28 -22.80 7.70
C LYS A 146 2.44 -21.56 6.81
N ILE A 147 2.38 -20.38 7.43
CA ILE A 147 2.63 -19.10 6.76
C ILE A 147 4.13 -18.97 6.42
N ASP A 148 4.41 -18.50 5.22
CA ASP A 148 5.75 -18.43 4.61
C ASP A 148 6.39 -17.03 4.69
N GLY A 149 5.65 -16.05 5.20
CA GLY A 149 6.15 -14.70 5.36
C GLY A 149 5.15 -13.74 5.98
N PHE A 150 5.65 -12.56 6.34
CA PHE A 150 4.87 -11.51 7.00
C PHE A 150 5.16 -10.15 6.36
N ARG A 151 4.09 -9.42 6.02
CA ARG A 151 4.12 -7.99 5.72
C ARG A 151 3.71 -7.24 6.98
N PHE A 152 4.57 -6.38 7.50
CA PHE A 152 4.29 -5.57 8.69
C PHE A 152 3.69 -4.23 8.28
N ASP A 153 2.42 -4.03 8.60
CA ASP A 153 1.75 -2.75 8.47
C ASP A 153 2.40 -1.70 9.39
N LEU A 154 2.63 -0.51 8.86
CA LEU A 154 3.31 0.61 9.52
C LEU A 154 4.48 0.15 10.41
N MET A 155 5.38 -0.66 9.84
CA MET A 155 6.57 -1.22 10.50
C MET A 155 7.42 -0.14 11.22
N ASN A 156 7.36 1.11 10.78
CA ASN A 156 7.98 2.27 11.44
C ASN A 156 7.48 2.54 12.87
N LEU A 157 6.29 2.07 13.27
CA LEU A 157 5.82 2.15 14.66
C LEU A 157 6.44 1.09 15.57
N HIS A 158 7.27 0.20 15.02
CA HIS A 158 7.97 -0.84 15.75
C HIS A 158 9.46 -0.54 15.90
N GLY A 159 10.02 -1.00 17.03
CA GLY A 159 11.42 -0.85 17.34
C GLY A 159 12.30 -1.67 16.41
N VAL A 160 13.40 -1.08 15.91
CA VAL A 160 14.43 -1.77 15.10
C VAL A 160 14.83 -3.09 15.76
N SER A 161 15.20 -3.04 17.04
CA SER A 161 15.65 -4.23 17.76
C SER A 161 14.57 -5.30 17.93
N THR A 162 13.30 -4.90 18.05
CA THR A 162 12.16 -5.82 18.13
C THR A 162 11.96 -6.55 16.79
N MET A 163 12.00 -5.82 15.68
CA MET A 163 11.88 -6.42 14.35
C MET A 163 13.05 -7.35 14.03
N GLU A 164 14.28 -6.98 14.40
CA GLU A 164 15.46 -7.84 14.21
C GLU A 164 15.39 -9.14 15.02
N ARG A 165 14.93 -9.08 16.29
CA ARG A 165 14.72 -10.29 17.09
C ARG A 165 13.66 -11.20 16.47
N MET A 166 12.54 -10.64 16.02
CA MET A 166 11.51 -11.41 15.31
C MET A 166 12.05 -12.06 14.03
N ARG A 167 12.82 -11.31 13.24
CA ARG A 167 13.49 -11.80 12.03
C ARG A 167 14.40 -12.97 12.35
N ASP A 168 15.24 -12.83 13.38
CA ASP A 168 16.23 -13.84 13.75
C ASP A 168 15.55 -15.12 14.28
N ASP A 169 14.52 -15.00 15.11
CA ASP A 169 13.73 -16.15 15.60
C ASP A 169 13.10 -16.93 14.45
N LEU A 170 12.45 -16.22 13.52
CA LEU A 170 11.77 -16.82 12.38
C LEU A 170 12.77 -17.48 11.42
N ARG A 171 13.88 -16.81 11.12
CA ARG A 171 14.92 -17.35 10.22
C ARG A 171 15.73 -18.49 10.81
N ALA A 172 15.86 -18.57 12.13
CA ALA A 172 16.44 -19.73 12.79
C ALA A 172 15.62 -21.01 12.51
N LYS A 173 14.30 -20.89 12.30
CA LYS A 173 13.40 -22.00 11.98
C LYS A 173 13.17 -22.18 10.47
N ASP A 174 13.17 -21.10 9.71
CA ASP A 174 13.04 -21.10 8.25
C ASP A 174 13.84 -19.94 7.62
N PRO A 175 15.06 -20.20 7.12
CA PRO A 175 15.89 -19.19 6.48
C PRO A 175 15.25 -18.57 5.22
N SER A 176 14.24 -19.22 4.64
CA SER A 176 13.53 -18.76 3.44
C SER A 176 12.33 -17.87 3.72
N ILE A 177 12.00 -17.62 5.00
CA ILE A 177 10.83 -16.83 5.38
C ILE A 177 10.95 -15.38 4.89
N LEU A 178 9.90 -14.88 4.24
CA LEU A 178 9.87 -13.54 3.67
C LEU A 178 9.36 -12.53 4.70
N LEU A 179 10.13 -11.48 4.96
CA LEU A 179 9.80 -10.45 5.96
C LEU A 179 9.99 -9.07 5.36
N TYR A 180 8.93 -8.26 5.36
CA TYR A 180 8.97 -6.91 4.83
C TYR A 180 7.88 -6.02 5.43
N GLY A 181 7.94 -4.72 5.21
CA GLY A 181 6.90 -3.83 5.72
C GLY A 181 7.05 -2.37 5.30
N GLU A 182 6.24 -1.54 5.94
CA GLU A 182 6.15 -0.11 5.69
C GLU A 182 7.06 0.69 6.64
N ALA A 183 8.12 1.29 6.11
CA ALA A 183 9.11 1.99 6.93
C ALA A 183 9.00 3.53 6.78
N TRP A 184 7.78 4.04 6.92
CA TRP A 184 7.45 5.45 6.67
C TRP A 184 8.05 6.41 7.71
N PRO A 185 8.39 7.66 7.35
CA PRO A 185 9.05 8.61 8.23
C PRO A 185 8.06 9.38 9.13
N PHE A 186 7.14 8.69 9.80
CA PHE A 186 6.22 9.29 10.78
C PHE A 186 5.93 8.33 11.95
N GLY A 187 5.10 8.75 12.90
CA GLY A 187 4.54 7.88 13.93
C GLY A 187 5.07 8.15 15.34
N SER A 188 4.32 7.71 16.33
CA SER A 188 4.56 8.03 17.74
C SER A 188 5.85 7.44 18.30
N LEU A 189 6.36 6.35 17.71
CA LEU A 189 7.70 5.85 18.07
C LEU A 189 8.80 6.76 17.53
N LEU A 190 8.69 7.21 16.29
CA LEU A 190 9.66 8.11 15.67
C LEU A 190 9.73 9.45 16.40
N GLU A 191 8.58 10.00 16.79
CA GLU A 191 8.49 11.23 17.58
C GLU A 191 9.16 11.10 18.95
N ARG A 192 9.13 9.90 19.52
CA ARG A 192 9.73 9.60 20.82
C ARG A 192 11.24 9.38 20.72
N ASP A 193 11.66 8.50 19.81
CA ASP A 193 13.07 8.24 19.52
C ASP A 193 13.28 7.87 18.03
N PRO A 194 13.83 8.80 17.23
CA PRO A 194 14.08 8.57 15.82
C PRO A 194 15.03 7.41 15.51
N ARG A 195 15.85 6.97 16.47
CA ARG A 195 16.82 5.87 16.29
C ARG A 195 16.19 4.50 16.53
N GLU A 196 15.09 4.46 17.28
CA GLU A 196 14.39 3.21 17.59
C GLU A 196 13.38 2.83 16.52
N ALA A 197 12.72 3.77 15.85
CA ALA A 197 11.72 3.48 14.83
C ALA A 197 12.32 2.77 13.60
N TYR A 198 11.66 1.70 13.11
CA TYR A 198 12.07 1.01 11.88
C TYR A 198 11.66 1.81 10.63
N THR A 199 12.34 2.92 10.38
CA THR A 199 12.17 3.71 9.14
C THR A 199 13.14 3.26 8.06
N LEU A 200 12.94 3.75 6.82
CA LEU A 200 13.89 3.51 5.74
C LEU A 200 15.33 3.96 6.07
N SER A 201 15.50 5.07 6.80
CA SER A 201 16.85 5.51 7.22
C SER A 201 17.52 4.52 8.17
N ASN A 202 16.70 3.75 8.90
CA ASN A 202 17.13 2.76 9.87
C ASN A 202 16.97 1.32 9.32
N SER A 203 16.77 1.11 8.01
CA SER A 203 16.57 -0.24 7.45
C SER A 203 17.85 -0.85 6.85
N TYR A 204 18.87 -0.05 6.53
CA TYR A 204 20.08 -0.50 5.85
C TYR A 204 20.78 -1.67 6.57
N GLY A 205 21.02 -2.77 5.85
CA GLY A 205 21.82 -3.90 6.33
C GLY A 205 21.12 -4.79 7.35
N ARG A 206 19.79 -4.73 7.41
CA ARG A 206 18.95 -5.48 8.36
C ARG A 206 18.17 -6.60 7.69
N SER A 207 18.33 -6.82 6.38
CA SER A 207 17.78 -7.97 5.68
C SER A 207 16.27 -8.16 5.90
N MET A 208 15.51 -7.06 5.93
CA MET A 208 14.04 -7.06 5.87
C MET A 208 13.61 -6.09 4.77
N GLY A 209 12.64 -6.50 3.97
CA GLY A 209 12.13 -5.71 2.85
C GLY A 209 11.42 -4.43 3.30
N VAL A 210 11.60 -3.36 2.55
CA VAL A 210 10.86 -2.10 2.72
C VAL A 210 10.25 -1.67 1.40
N PHE A 211 9.00 -1.21 1.42
CA PHE A 211 8.33 -0.62 0.26
C PHE A 211 9.09 0.59 -0.29
N ASN A 212 9.44 0.53 -1.58
CA ASN A 212 10.16 1.58 -2.30
C ASN A 212 9.18 2.59 -2.93
N ASP A 213 8.78 3.59 -2.13
CA ASP A 213 7.99 4.74 -2.56
C ASP A 213 8.70 5.64 -3.59
N ARG A 214 10.05 5.66 -3.62
CA ARG A 214 10.82 6.45 -4.61
C ARG A 214 10.52 5.99 -6.02
N LEU A 215 10.64 4.67 -6.27
CA LEU A 215 10.34 4.09 -7.57
C LEU A 215 8.86 4.30 -7.93
N ARG A 216 7.95 4.03 -6.99
CA ARG A 216 6.50 4.24 -7.17
C ARG A 216 6.21 5.65 -7.68
N ASP A 217 6.71 6.66 -6.97
CA ASP A 217 6.39 8.06 -7.23
C ASP A 217 7.11 8.62 -8.45
N ALA A 218 8.36 8.20 -8.70
CA ALA A 218 9.07 8.60 -9.91
C ALA A 218 8.46 7.98 -11.17
N ALA A 219 8.00 6.72 -11.09
CA ALA A 219 7.34 6.04 -12.18
C ALA A 219 5.96 6.66 -12.48
N ARG A 220 5.09 6.79 -11.47
CA ARG A 220 3.73 7.31 -11.64
C ARG A 220 3.69 8.81 -11.84
N GLY A 221 4.50 9.56 -11.09
CA GLY A 221 4.39 11.01 -10.92
C GLY A 221 3.55 11.39 -9.69
N GLY A 222 3.97 12.43 -8.96
CA GLY A 222 3.30 12.89 -7.74
C GLY A 222 3.55 11.98 -6.53
N THR A 223 2.66 12.05 -5.55
CA THR A 223 2.58 11.19 -4.35
C THR A 223 1.21 10.51 -4.31
N THR A 224 0.90 9.86 -3.18
CA THR A 224 -0.45 9.51 -2.76
C THR A 224 -1.28 10.71 -2.27
N ASP A 225 -0.74 11.94 -2.22
CA ASP A 225 -1.56 13.13 -1.94
C ASP A 225 -2.49 13.42 -3.13
N HIS A 226 -3.79 13.43 -2.87
CA HIS A 226 -4.82 13.81 -3.83
C HIS A 226 -4.55 15.14 -4.54
N LYS A 227 -3.82 16.09 -3.95
CA LYS A 227 -3.47 17.37 -4.59
C LYS A 227 -2.49 17.20 -5.76
N GLU A 228 -1.76 16.10 -5.80
CA GLU A 228 -0.74 15.74 -6.81
C GLU A 228 -1.27 14.70 -7.82
N LYS A 229 -2.59 14.45 -7.84
CA LYS A 229 -3.18 13.36 -8.61
C LYS A 229 -2.90 13.42 -10.11
N ALA A 230 -2.73 14.60 -10.72
CA ALA A 230 -2.36 14.72 -12.12
C ALA A 230 -0.88 15.06 -12.36
N ASP A 231 -0.03 15.06 -11.32
CA ASP A 231 1.41 15.23 -11.50
C ASP A 231 2.01 14.10 -12.33
N GLN A 232 2.68 14.44 -13.43
CA GLN A 232 3.29 13.46 -14.32
C GLN A 232 4.66 12.99 -13.83
N GLY A 233 4.99 11.76 -14.16
CA GLY A 233 6.24 11.06 -13.91
C GLY A 233 6.69 10.30 -15.16
N PHE A 234 7.58 9.33 -14.97
CA PHE A 234 8.24 8.61 -16.06
C PHE A 234 7.25 7.86 -16.98
N LEU A 235 6.21 7.24 -16.42
CA LEU A 235 5.22 6.46 -17.19
C LEU A 235 4.10 7.30 -17.79
N THR A 236 3.95 8.56 -17.36
CA THR A 236 2.70 9.31 -17.51
C THR A 236 2.81 10.57 -18.36
N GLY A 237 3.82 10.70 -19.21
CA GLY A 237 3.88 11.77 -20.21
C GLY A 237 4.72 12.98 -19.83
N LEU A 238 5.44 12.95 -18.71
CA LEU A 238 6.28 14.07 -18.30
C LEU A 238 7.25 14.48 -19.43
N PHE A 239 7.29 15.78 -19.76
CA PHE A 239 8.05 16.39 -20.87
C PHE A 239 7.56 16.06 -22.29
N TYR A 240 7.32 14.79 -22.62
CA TYR A 240 7.03 14.41 -24.01
C TYR A 240 5.53 14.40 -24.36
N ASP A 241 4.64 14.43 -23.36
CA ASP A 241 3.19 14.46 -23.55
C ASP A 241 2.49 15.14 -22.36
N PHE A 242 2.73 16.45 -22.21
CA PHE A 242 2.29 17.21 -21.04
C PHE A 242 0.77 17.35 -20.96
N ASN A 243 0.18 17.04 -19.80
CA ASN A 243 -1.28 16.93 -19.66
C ASN A 243 -2.04 18.25 -19.44
N ASN A 244 -1.35 19.37 -19.14
CA ASN A 244 -1.95 20.68 -18.84
C ASN A 244 -3.08 20.67 -17.78
N GLU A 245 -3.13 19.64 -16.93
CA GLU A 245 -4.18 19.51 -15.92
C GLU A 245 -3.94 20.46 -14.74
N PRO A 246 -4.95 21.19 -14.22
CA PRO A 246 -4.77 22.06 -13.05
C PRO A 246 -4.32 21.33 -11.77
N ALA A 247 -4.54 20.01 -11.72
CA ALA A 247 -4.05 19.14 -10.64
C ALA A 247 -2.60 18.64 -10.86
N ASN A 248 -1.95 19.03 -11.96
CA ASN A 248 -0.53 18.82 -12.23
C ASN A 248 0.25 20.04 -11.71
N ARG A 249 0.44 20.09 -10.39
CA ARG A 249 0.91 21.26 -9.66
C ARG A 249 2.42 21.32 -9.52
N ASN A 250 3.07 20.16 -9.44
CA ASN A 250 4.51 20.11 -9.16
C ASN A 250 5.36 19.82 -10.40
N THR A 251 4.76 19.83 -11.60
CA THR A 251 5.50 19.71 -12.86
C THR A 251 5.75 21.10 -13.43
N PRO A 252 7.01 21.45 -13.76
CA PRO A 252 7.30 22.71 -14.43
C PRO A 252 6.47 22.88 -15.70
N THR A 253 6.03 24.10 -15.98
CA THR A 253 5.24 24.39 -17.18
C THR A 253 6.12 24.66 -18.40
N ASP A 254 7.41 24.99 -18.19
CA ASP A 254 8.37 25.19 -19.26
C ASP A 254 9.07 23.87 -19.67
N GLN A 255 9.41 23.76 -20.95
CA GLN A 255 9.95 22.53 -21.53
C GLN A 255 11.31 22.13 -20.92
N LEU A 256 12.15 23.09 -20.54
CA LEU A 256 13.47 22.80 -19.95
C LEU A 256 13.32 22.20 -18.54
N GLY A 257 12.46 22.79 -17.71
CA GLY A 257 12.12 22.29 -16.40
C GLY A 257 11.47 20.90 -16.46
N GLN A 258 10.55 20.67 -17.41
CA GLN A 258 9.95 19.35 -17.60
C GLN A 258 11.00 18.30 -17.97
N ARG A 259 11.92 18.64 -18.88
CA ARG A 259 13.00 17.74 -19.29
C ARG A 259 13.93 17.42 -18.13
N ASP A 260 14.35 18.42 -17.35
CA ASP A 260 15.21 18.20 -16.18
C ASP A 260 14.51 17.30 -15.15
N LYS A 261 13.22 17.55 -14.87
CA LYS A 261 12.41 16.71 -13.98
C LYS A 261 12.30 15.27 -14.51
N LEU A 262 12.05 15.06 -15.81
CA LEU A 262 11.99 13.71 -16.40
C LEU A 262 13.31 12.97 -16.21
N LEU A 263 14.44 13.62 -16.53
CA LEU A 263 15.76 13.01 -16.40
C LEU A 263 16.10 12.72 -14.94
N TYR A 264 15.72 13.61 -14.02
CA TYR A 264 15.84 13.37 -12.58
C TYR A 264 15.03 12.17 -12.10
N LEU A 265 13.75 12.08 -12.47
CA LEU A 265 12.91 10.94 -12.11
C LEU A 265 13.42 9.65 -12.78
N THR A 266 14.03 9.74 -13.96
CA THR A 266 14.70 8.60 -14.61
C THR A 266 15.88 8.09 -13.78
N ASP A 267 16.67 8.97 -13.18
CA ASP A 267 17.74 8.56 -12.26
C ASP A 267 17.18 7.86 -11.01
N VAL A 268 16.06 8.37 -10.47
CA VAL A 268 15.36 7.74 -9.34
C VAL A 268 14.84 6.35 -9.73
N VAL A 269 14.21 6.21 -10.91
CA VAL A 269 13.75 4.93 -11.44
C VAL A 269 14.92 3.96 -11.61
N ARG A 270 16.06 4.40 -12.14
CA ARG A 270 17.26 3.56 -12.31
C ARG A 270 17.77 3.01 -10.97
N VAL A 271 17.84 3.86 -9.93
CA VAL A 271 18.24 3.41 -8.59
C VAL A 271 17.21 2.43 -8.02
N GLY A 272 15.92 2.72 -8.17
CA GLY A 272 14.84 1.83 -7.72
C GLY A 272 14.88 0.45 -8.39
N MET A 273 15.03 0.42 -9.73
CA MET A 273 15.17 -0.82 -10.51
C MET A 273 16.46 -1.59 -10.21
N ALA A 274 17.49 -0.93 -9.70
CA ALA A 274 18.73 -1.56 -9.24
C ALA A 274 18.65 -2.07 -7.80
N GLY A 275 17.45 -2.31 -7.26
CA GLY A 275 17.22 -2.83 -5.91
C GLY A 275 17.35 -1.76 -4.82
N ASN A 276 17.12 -0.49 -5.20
CA ASN A 276 17.21 0.68 -4.32
C ASN A 276 18.49 0.77 -3.48
N LEU A 277 19.60 0.26 -4.04
CA LEU A 277 20.86 0.09 -3.34
C LEU A 277 21.54 1.43 -3.08
N ARG A 278 21.97 1.64 -1.83
CA ARG A 278 22.69 2.84 -1.40
C ARG A 278 24.00 3.03 -2.17
N ASP A 279 24.74 1.93 -2.38
CA ASP A 279 26.08 1.95 -2.97
C ASP A 279 26.11 1.64 -4.48
N TYR A 280 24.94 1.48 -5.13
CA TYR A 280 24.87 1.30 -6.59
C TYR A 280 25.38 2.55 -7.32
N ARG A 281 26.36 2.38 -8.21
CA ARG A 281 27.02 3.47 -8.95
C ARG A 281 26.43 3.60 -10.35
N PHE A 282 26.10 4.82 -10.75
CA PHE A 282 25.57 5.09 -12.08
C PHE A 282 25.99 6.50 -12.54
N ARG A 283 25.71 6.80 -13.81
CA ARG A 283 25.85 8.14 -14.38
C ARG A 283 24.52 8.88 -14.23
N ASP A 284 24.51 9.98 -13.49
CA ASP A 284 23.32 10.81 -13.32
C ASP A 284 22.93 11.55 -14.61
N ARG A 285 21.84 12.32 -14.54
CA ARG A 285 21.34 13.15 -15.66
C ARG A 285 22.34 14.18 -16.18
N TYR A 286 23.37 14.52 -15.41
CA TYR A 286 24.44 15.43 -15.80
C TYR A 286 25.66 14.69 -16.35
N GLY A 287 25.65 13.35 -16.36
CA GLY A 287 26.76 12.51 -16.79
C GLY A 287 27.85 12.35 -15.74
N ASN A 288 27.61 12.73 -14.48
CA ASN A 288 28.57 12.54 -13.39
C ASN A 288 28.41 11.16 -12.76
N TRP A 289 29.51 10.59 -12.28
CA TRP A 289 29.42 9.39 -11.45
C TRP A 289 28.86 9.75 -10.07
N THR A 290 27.85 9.01 -9.64
CA THR A 290 27.23 9.14 -8.31
C THR A 290 26.82 7.77 -7.77
N LYS A 291 26.32 7.74 -6.54
CA LYS A 291 25.71 6.56 -5.91
C LYS A 291 24.20 6.74 -5.68
N GLY A 292 23.48 5.64 -5.54
CA GLY A 292 22.04 5.65 -5.21
C GLY A 292 21.72 6.43 -3.93
N GLY A 293 22.56 6.33 -2.90
CA GLY A 293 22.40 7.09 -1.65
C GLY A 293 22.81 8.56 -1.70
N GLU A 294 23.49 8.98 -2.77
CA GLU A 294 23.89 10.38 -3.01
C GLU A 294 22.84 11.14 -3.84
N LEU A 295 21.98 10.42 -4.56
CA LEU A 295 20.78 10.98 -5.20
C LEU A 295 19.71 11.20 -4.13
N PHE A 296 19.27 12.44 -3.92
CA PHE A 296 18.18 12.75 -3.00
C PHE A 296 16.84 12.79 -3.72
N PHE A 297 15.82 12.19 -3.12
CA PHE A 297 14.41 12.27 -3.50
C PHE A 297 13.58 12.77 -2.32
N ARG A 298 12.96 13.94 -2.51
CA ARG A 298 12.15 14.63 -1.48
C ARG A 298 12.84 14.74 -0.12
N GLY A 299 14.09 15.17 -0.12
CA GLY A 299 14.85 15.45 1.10
C GLY A 299 15.45 14.22 1.78
N SER A 300 15.32 13.02 1.20
CA SER A 300 15.95 11.79 1.69
C SER A 300 16.76 11.10 0.59
N PRO A 301 17.76 10.27 0.92
CA PRO A 301 18.42 9.42 -0.06
C PRO A 301 17.41 8.57 -0.84
N THR A 302 17.65 8.44 -2.15
CA THR A 302 16.88 7.55 -3.02
C THR A 302 17.21 6.11 -2.68
N GLY A 303 18.47 5.72 -2.83
CA GLY A 303 18.97 4.40 -2.47
C GLY A 303 19.24 4.30 -0.97
N ALA A 304 18.62 3.32 -0.33
CA ALA A 304 18.72 3.10 1.12
C ALA A 304 19.01 1.64 1.50
N ALA A 305 18.93 0.70 0.55
CA ALA A 305 19.15 -0.71 0.80
C ALA A 305 20.64 -1.08 0.76
N ALA A 306 21.04 -2.04 1.59
CA ALA A 306 22.35 -2.70 1.52
C ALA A 306 22.37 -3.81 0.47
N ASN A 307 21.23 -4.49 0.30
CA ASN A 307 21.07 -5.57 -0.66
C ASN A 307 19.64 -5.56 -1.26
N PRO A 308 19.39 -6.22 -2.40
CA PRO A 308 18.10 -6.15 -3.07
C PRO A 308 16.93 -6.73 -2.25
N GLU A 309 17.19 -7.68 -1.34
CA GLU A 309 16.16 -8.29 -0.48
C GLU A 309 15.52 -7.28 0.48
N GLU A 310 16.18 -6.14 0.73
CA GLU A 310 15.66 -5.06 1.57
C GLU A 310 14.69 -4.14 0.81
N THR A 311 14.40 -4.43 -0.46
CA THR A 311 13.59 -3.57 -1.33
C THR A 311 12.39 -4.31 -1.89
N ILE A 312 11.18 -3.83 -1.56
CA ILE A 312 9.96 -4.15 -2.28
C ILE A 312 9.74 -3.10 -3.37
N THR A 313 9.84 -3.50 -4.63
CA THR A 313 9.58 -2.62 -5.78
C THR A 313 8.11 -2.69 -6.16
N TYR A 314 7.43 -1.54 -6.19
CA TYR A 314 6.01 -1.48 -6.49
C TYR A 314 5.62 -0.16 -7.15
N ILE A 315 4.51 -0.18 -7.89
CA ILE A 315 3.87 1.02 -8.45
C ILE A 315 2.35 1.02 -8.22
N SER A 316 1.82 0.03 -7.51
CA SER A 316 0.41 -0.06 -7.12
C SER A 316 0.32 -0.96 -5.90
N ALA A 317 -0.63 -0.66 -5.03
CA ALA A 317 -0.98 -1.45 -3.87
C ALA A 317 -2.48 -1.28 -3.58
N HIS A 318 -2.94 -1.91 -2.50
CA HIS A 318 -4.32 -1.79 -2.07
C HIS A 318 -4.65 -0.34 -1.66
N ASP A 319 -3.69 0.38 -1.08
CA ASP A 319 -3.77 1.81 -0.79
C ASP A 319 -3.41 2.68 -2.01
N GLY A 320 -4.00 3.88 -2.06
CA GLY A 320 -3.87 4.78 -3.19
C GLY A 320 -4.63 4.30 -4.43
N TYR A 321 -4.51 5.08 -5.51
CA TYR A 321 -5.07 4.70 -6.80
C TYR A 321 -4.41 3.42 -7.32
N SER A 322 -5.22 2.54 -7.92
CA SER A 322 -4.71 1.48 -8.79
C SER A 322 -3.80 2.07 -9.87
N LEU A 323 -2.91 1.26 -10.46
CA LEU A 323 -2.08 1.74 -11.56
C LEU A 323 -2.95 2.28 -12.71
N PHE A 324 -4.05 1.59 -13.04
CA PHE A 324 -4.96 2.02 -14.09
C PHE A 324 -5.53 3.41 -13.80
N ASP A 325 -6.10 3.63 -12.62
CA ASP A 325 -6.69 4.92 -12.22
C ASP A 325 -5.63 6.04 -12.21
N ALA A 326 -4.41 5.72 -11.73
CA ALA A 326 -3.30 6.67 -11.74
C ALA A 326 -2.90 7.08 -13.17
N LEU A 327 -2.89 6.14 -14.12
CA LEU A 327 -2.68 6.45 -15.53
C LEU A 327 -3.82 7.31 -16.09
N GLN A 328 -5.08 7.03 -15.71
CA GLN A 328 -6.20 7.86 -16.13
C GLN A 328 -6.09 9.30 -15.63
N ALA A 329 -5.64 9.49 -14.38
CA ALA A 329 -5.49 10.82 -13.79
C ALA A 329 -4.35 11.65 -14.40
N LYS A 330 -3.32 11.00 -14.98
CA LYS A 330 -2.04 11.66 -15.28
C LYS A 330 -1.72 11.75 -16.76
N LEU A 331 -2.20 10.82 -17.58
CA LEU A 331 -1.96 10.86 -19.02
C LEU A 331 -2.72 12.03 -19.67
N ALA A 332 -2.13 12.60 -20.73
CA ALA A 332 -2.69 13.76 -21.41
C ALA A 332 -4.15 13.54 -21.84
N TYR A 333 -4.98 14.50 -21.49
CA TYR A 333 -6.40 14.55 -21.81
C TYR A 333 -6.75 15.97 -22.23
N HIS A 334 -7.54 16.13 -23.30
CA HIS A 334 -7.87 17.44 -23.89
C HIS A 334 -6.66 18.37 -24.14
N SER A 335 -5.48 17.79 -24.37
CA SER A 335 -4.26 18.53 -24.66
C SER A 335 -4.33 19.11 -26.07
N LYS A 336 -4.38 20.44 -26.16
CA LYS A 336 -4.43 21.19 -27.44
C LYS A 336 -3.20 20.98 -28.32
N PHE A 337 -2.11 20.48 -27.74
CA PHE A 337 -0.82 20.27 -28.42
C PHE A 337 -0.60 18.80 -28.80
N ARG A 338 -1.61 17.94 -28.60
CA ARG A 338 -1.59 16.51 -28.92
C ARG A 338 -2.67 16.20 -29.96
N THR A 339 -2.42 15.28 -30.90
CA THR A 339 -3.44 14.75 -31.82
C THR A 339 -3.42 13.21 -31.81
N PRO A 340 -4.51 12.54 -31.38
CA PRO A 340 -5.72 13.12 -30.76
C PRO A 340 -5.40 13.81 -29.43
N GLY A 341 -6.22 14.80 -29.04
CA GLY A 341 -6.01 15.60 -27.82
C GLY A 341 -6.01 14.79 -26.51
N THR A 342 -6.49 13.55 -26.57
CA THR A 342 -6.50 12.60 -25.45
C THR A 342 -5.69 11.37 -25.81
N VAL A 343 -4.92 10.84 -24.86
CA VAL A 343 -4.20 9.57 -25.03
C VAL A 343 -5.18 8.44 -25.38
N PRO A 344 -5.05 7.76 -26.54
CA PRO A 344 -5.89 6.63 -26.93
C PRO A 344 -5.78 5.45 -25.98
N ALA A 345 -6.82 4.62 -25.92
CA ALA A 345 -6.87 3.44 -25.05
C ALA A 345 -5.66 2.51 -25.22
N GLN A 346 -5.20 2.28 -26.46
CA GLN A 346 -4.03 1.44 -26.72
C GLN A 346 -2.76 1.99 -26.07
N GLU A 347 -2.50 3.30 -26.17
CA GLU A 347 -1.31 3.88 -25.55
C GLU A 347 -1.42 3.83 -24.02
N ARG A 348 -2.63 3.99 -23.43
CA ARG A 348 -2.85 3.80 -21.99
C ARG A 348 -2.52 2.36 -21.54
N LEU A 349 -2.93 1.37 -22.33
CA LEU A 349 -2.56 -0.03 -22.13
C LEU A 349 -1.05 -0.23 -22.23
N ASP A 350 -0.39 0.38 -23.21
CA ASP A 350 1.07 0.28 -23.36
C ASP A 350 1.79 0.89 -22.14
N ARG A 351 1.26 1.95 -21.53
CA ARG A 351 1.80 2.51 -20.26
C ARG A 351 1.60 1.55 -19.08
N GLN A 352 0.47 0.87 -19.00
CA GLN A 352 0.25 -0.17 -17.99
C GLN A 352 1.28 -1.30 -18.16
N ILE A 353 1.43 -1.82 -19.37
CA ILE A 353 2.38 -2.89 -19.70
C ILE A 353 3.81 -2.45 -19.39
N LEU A 354 4.19 -1.22 -19.75
CA LEU A 354 5.51 -0.68 -19.44
C LEU A 354 5.75 -0.61 -17.92
N GLY A 355 4.76 -0.16 -17.15
CA GLY A 355 4.87 -0.10 -15.68
C GLY A 355 5.01 -1.49 -15.05
N VAL A 356 4.17 -2.44 -15.44
CA VAL A 356 4.22 -3.83 -14.96
C VAL A 356 5.54 -4.50 -15.39
N GLY A 357 5.96 -4.30 -16.64
CA GLY A 357 7.21 -4.83 -17.18
C GLY A 357 8.43 -4.26 -16.46
N MET A 358 8.43 -2.96 -16.15
CA MET A 358 9.48 -2.31 -15.36
C MET A 358 9.63 -2.96 -13.99
N LEU A 359 8.53 -3.26 -13.29
CA LEU A 359 8.59 -3.99 -12.03
C LEU A 359 9.11 -5.42 -12.21
N ALA A 360 8.60 -6.14 -13.20
CA ALA A 360 8.96 -7.55 -13.44
C ALA A 360 10.45 -7.77 -13.72
N VAL A 361 11.15 -6.77 -14.27
CA VAL A 361 12.60 -6.83 -14.55
C VAL A 361 13.46 -6.07 -13.54
N SER A 362 12.86 -5.47 -12.51
CA SER A 362 13.59 -4.78 -11.45
C SER A 362 14.33 -5.77 -10.55
N GLN A 363 15.52 -5.41 -10.11
CA GLN A 363 16.17 -6.03 -8.96
C GLN A 363 15.37 -5.71 -7.69
N GLY A 364 15.49 -6.58 -6.69
CA GLY A 364 14.71 -6.54 -5.46
C GLY A 364 13.53 -7.51 -5.52
N MET A 365 12.47 -7.24 -4.76
CA MET A 365 11.28 -8.07 -4.69
C MET A 365 10.09 -7.33 -5.33
N PRO A 366 9.73 -7.66 -6.59
CA PRO A 366 8.58 -7.05 -7.26
C PRO A 366 7.27 -7.39 -6.55
N PHE A 367 6.48 -6.36 -6.28
CA PHE A 367 5.15 -6.47 -5.71
C PHE A 367 4.10 -6.02 -6.72
N PHE A 368 3.10 -6.86 -6.92
CA PHE A 368 1.98 -6.64 -7.83
C PHE A 368 0.69 -6.57 -7.03
N ASP A 369 -0.03 -5.45 -7.14
CA ASP A 369 -1.40 -5.34 -6.63
C ASP A 369 -2.32 -6.29 -7.41
N SER A 370 -3.26 -6.93 -6.70
CA SER A 370 -4.19 -7.87 -7.32
C SER A 370 -5.03 -7.16 -8.38
N GLY A 371 -5.05 -7.72 -9.59
CA GLY A 371 -5.76 -7.21 -10.74
C GLY A 371 -5.00 -6.16 -11.56
N ILE A 372 -3.74 -5.84 -11.22
CA ILE A 372 -2.90 -4.95 -12.04
C ILE A 372 -2.74 -5.47 -13.48
N GLU A 373 -2.73 -6.78 -13.66
CA GLU A 373 -2.62 -7.49 -14.93
C GLU A 373 -3.91 -7.47 -15.77
N ILE A 374 -5.05 -7.17 -15.14
CA ILE A 374 -6.37 -7.08 -15.79
C ILE A 374 -6.91 -5.64 -15.83
N LEU A 375 -6.02 -4.66 -15.68
CA LEU A 375 -6.35 -3.23 -15.72
C LEU A 375 -7.31 -2.77 -14.61
N ARG A 376 -7.29 -3.43 -13.43
CA ARG A 376 -8.19 -3.13 -12.32
C ARG A 376 -8.24 -1.63 -12.01
N SER A 377 -9.46 -1.14 -11.87
CA SER A 377 -9.84 0.20 -11.45
C SER A 377 -10.67 0.15 -10.18
N LYS A 378 -10.52 1.17 -9.33
CA LYS A 378 -11.37 1.46 -8.17
C LYS A 378 -12.28 2.66 -8.44
N SER A 379 -12.49 2.99 -9.71
CA SER A 379 -13.26 4.15 -10.20
C SER A 379 -12.77 5.47 -9.59
N GLY A 380 -11.45 5.60 -9.45
CA GLY A 380 -10.82 6.80 -8.87
C GLY A 380 -10.89 6.89 -7.34
N ASP A 381 -11.14 5.79 -6.62
CA ASP A 381 -11.02 5.74 -5.16
C ASP A 381 -9.56 5.48 -4.74
N GLN A 382 -8.99 6.38 -3.93
CA GLN A 382 -7.63 6.23 -3.38
C GLN A 382 -7.59 5.51 -2.03
N ASN A 383 -8.74 5.35 -1.36
CA ASN A 383 -8.82 4.73 -0.05
C ASN A 383 -10.08 3.88 0.05
N SER A 384 -10.04 2.73 -0.63
CA SER A 384 -11.21 1.87 -0.83
C SER A 384 -11.43 0.85 0.28
N TYR A 385 -10.88 1.09 1.48
CA TYR A 385 -10.89 0.16 2.61
C TYR A 385 -12.28 -0.32 3.02
N ASP A 386 -13.28 0.54 2.84
CA ASP A 386 -14.66 0.34 3.24
C ASP A 386 -15.58 0.95 2.18
N SER A 387 -15.27 0.62 0.92
CA SER A 387 -15.98 1.02 -0.30
C SER A 387 -16.76 -0.13 -0.94
N GLY A 388 -16.94 -1.23 -0.20
CA GLY A 388 -17.71 -2.40 -0.62
C GLY A 388 -17.09 -3.20 -1.78
N ASP A 389 -17.75 -4.32 -2.11
CA ASP A 389 -17.42 -5.18 -3.24
C ASP A 389 -17.51 -4.42 -4.59
N TRP A 390 -18.37 -3.41 -4.69
CA TRP A 390 -18.62 -2.66 -5.92
C TRP A 390 -17.38 -1.91 -6.44
N PHE A 391 -16.73 -1.09 -5.60
CA PHE A 391 -15.54 -0.34 -5.99
C PHE A 391 -14.25 -1.15 -5.88
N ASN A 392 -14.25 -2.29 -5.16
CA ASN A 392 -13.09 -3.16 -5.02
C ASN A 392 -13.08 -4.37 -5.96
N ARG A 393 -14.09 -4.49 -6.84
CA ARG A 393 -14.33 -5.63 -7.73
C ARG A 393 -13.08 -6.09 -8.48
N LEU A 394 -12.91 -7.41 -8.52
CA LEU A 394 -12.01 -8.12 -9.43
C LEU A 394 -12.86 -9.00 -10.35
N ASP A 395 -12.86 -8.70 -11.64
CA ASP A 395 -13.69 -9.43 -12.61
C ASP A 395 -12.86 -10.40 -13.46
N TRP A 396 -12.83 -11.65 -13.03
CA TRP A 396 -12.13 -12.73 -13.74
C TRP A 396 -12.79 -13.14 -15.07
N SER A 397 -13.99 -12.62 -15.40
CA SER A 397 -14.57 -12.79 -16.74
C SER A 397 -13.87 -11.93 -17.80
N MET A 398 -13.04 -10.96 -17.37
CA MET A 398 -12.31 -10.03 -18.23
C MET A 398 -13.21 -9.06 -19.03
N THR A 399 -14.47 -8.90 -18.62
CA THR A 399 -15.44 -8.04 -19.33
C THR A 399 -15.54 -6.63 -18.76
N ASN A 400 -15.14 -6.43 -17.49
CA ASN A 400 -15.21 -5.15 -16.81
C ASN A 400 -14.05 -4.99 -15.83
N ASN A 401 -13.24 -3.95 -15.98
CA ASN A 401 -12.09 -3.71 -15.10
C ASN A 401 -12.41 -2.85 -13.87
N GLY A 402 -13.66 -2.43 -13.66
CA GLY A 402 -14.08 -1.57 -12.55
C GLY A 402 -14.01 -0.07 -12.83
N TRP A 403 -13.75 0.34 -14.08
CA TRP A 403 -13.68 1.76 -14.45
C TRP A 403 -15.06 2.35 -14.76
N GLY A 404 -15.33 3.56 -14.27
CA GLY A 404 -16.58 4.27 -14.53
C GLY A 404 -17.80 3.61 -13.87
N LEU A 405 -17.61 3.04 -12.67
CA LEU A 405 -18.69 2.42 -11.88
C LEU A 405 -19.43 3.43 -10.98
N GLY A 406 -19.36 4.73 -11.29
CA GLY A 406 -19.83 5.81 -10.44
C GLY A 406 -18.68 6.58 -9.79
N LEU A 407 -19.02 7.71 -9.16
CA LEU A 407 -18.06 8.49 -8.38
C LEU A 407 -17.67 7.72 -7.10
N PRO A 408 -16.38 7.77 -6.71
CA PRO A 408 -15.90 7.04 -5.52
C PRO A 408 -16.54 7.62 -4.25
N PRO A 409 -16.53 6.91 -3.11
CA PRO A 409 -17.19 7.37 -1.89
C PRO A 409 -16.83 8.79 -1.47
N TYR A 410 -17.86 9.63 -1.27
CA TYR A 410 -17.69 11.06 -1.00
C TYR A 410 -16.95 11.32 0.30
N ALA A 411 -17.11 10.47 1.32
CA ALA A 411 -16.51 10.66 2.64
C ALA A 411 -14.97 10.72 2.60
N THR A 412 -14.34 9.99 1.68
CA THR A 412 -12.88 9.92 1.52
C THR A 412 -12.38 10.65 0.28
N ASN A 413 -13.27 11.05 -0.64
CA ASN A 413 -12.92 11.66 -1.93
C ASN A 413 -13.70 12.97 -2.27
N PRO A 414 -14.05 13.85 -1.31
CA PRO A 414 -15.01 14.94 -1.57
C PRO A 414 -14.47 15.98 -2.56
N SER A 415 -13.16 16.26 -2.50
CA SER A 415 -12.47 17.22 -3.38
C SER A 415 -12.11 16.65 -4.75
N ASP A 416 -12.30 15.33 -4.95
CA ASP A 416 -11.86 14.62 -6.15
C ASP A 416 -13.01 14.39 -7.14
N TRP A 417 -14.26 14.51 -6.71
CA TRP A 417 -15.43 14.33 -7.58
C TRP A 417 -15.41 15.22 -8.83
N PRO A 418 -15.14 16.54 -8.75
CA PRO A 418 -15.02 17.36 -9.95
C PRO A 418 -13.91 16.89 -10.89
N PHE A 419 -12.90 16.20 -10.36
CA PHE A 419 -11.83 15.64 -11.16
C PHE A 419 -12.29 14.41 -11.95
N TRP A 420 -13.00 13.50 -11.30
CA TRP A 420 -13.39 12.19 -11.87
C TRP A 420 -14.67 12.18 -12.71
N ARG A 421 -15.44 13.27 -12.72
CA ARG A 421 -16.56 13.40 -13.66
C ARG A 421 -16.07 13.32 -15.11
N PRO A 422 -16.85 12.76 -16.04
CA PRO A 422 -16.61 12.85 -17.47
C PRO A 422 -16.33 14.31 -17.87
N ARG A 423 -15.32 14.48 -18.71
CA ARG A 423 -14.80 15.79 -19.16
C ARG A 423 -14.76 15.88 -20.67
#